data_AF-A0A1F1KF67-F1
#
_entry.id   AF-A0A1F1KF67-F1
#
_cell.length_a   1.000
_cell.length_b   1.000
_cell.length_c   1.000
_cell.angle_alpha   90.00
_cell.angle_beta   90.00
_cell.angle_gamma   90.00
#
_symmetry.space_group_name_H-M   'P 1'
#
loop_
_entity.id
_entity.type
_entity.pdbx_description
1 polymer ?
#
loop_
_entity_poly.entity_id
_entity_poly.type
_entity_poly.pdbx_seq_one_letter_code
_entity_poly.pdbx_strand_id
1 'polypeptide(L)' 'MQFGIFTIGDVTTDPTTGRTPTESERIRNTVEIALKAEEIGLDVFATFLTVAHAESRGHAPAHAHAGSPETERSG' A
#
# COMPACT_ATOMS: atom_id res chain seq x y z
N MET A 1 8.54 -0.22 29.67
CA MET A 1 8.80 -0.54 28.26
C MET A 1 7.45 -0.47 27.56
N GLN A 2 7.35 0.17 26.37
CA GLN A 2 6.08 0.43 25.70
C GLN A 2 6.07 -0.24 24.32
N PHE A 3 5.01 -0.99 23.99
CA PHE A 3 4.89 -1.74 22.73
C PHE A 3 3.63 -1.34 21.95
N GLY A 4 3.73 -1.29 20.62
CA GLY A 4 2.62 -0.82 19.78
C GLY A 4 2.75 -1.23 18.32
N ILE A 5 1.71 -0.90 17.55
CA ILE A 5 1.62 -1.17 16.11
C ILE A 5 1.44 0.13 15.32
N PHE A 6 2.01 0.15 14.11
CA PHE A 6 1.80 1.23 13.15
C PHE A 6 1.22 0.65 11.86
N THR A 7 0.36 1.40 11.20
CA THR A 7 -0.19 1.03 9.90
C THR A 7 -0.21 2.22 8.93
N ILE A 8 -0.24 1.90 7.64
CA ILE A 8 -0.39 2.86 6.55
C ILE A 8 -1.74 2.57 5.90
N GLY A 9 -2.67 3.52 6.03
CA GLY A 9 -3.94 3.43 5.35
C GLY A 9 -3.84 4.11 4.00
N ASP A 10 -3.24 3.50 3.00
CA ASP A 10 -3.35 4.00 1.61
C ASP A 10 -4.55 3.38 0.88
N VAL A 11 -4.96 3.97 -0.23
CA VAL A 11 -5.96 3.39 -1.14
C VAL A 11 -5.23 2.61 -2.21
N THR A 12 -5.28 1.29 -2.11
CA THR A 12 -4.65 0.40 -3.08
C THR A 12 -5.66 -0.65 -3.53
N THR A 13 -5.74 -0.90 -4.83
CA THR A 13 -6.54 -1.99 -5.40
C THR A 13 -5.96 -3.32 -4.92
N ASP A 14 -6.81 -4.14 -4.30
CA ASP A 14 -6.43 -5.49 -3.90
C ASP A 14 -6.07 -6.32 -5.15
N PRO A 15 -4.84 -6.84 -5.27
CA PRO A 15 -4.40 -7.58 -6.45
C PRO A 15 -5.07 -8.96 -6.59
N THR A 16 -5.69 -9.47 -5.52
CA THR A 16 -6.36 -10.78 -5.51
C THR A 16 -7.84 -10.70 -5.90
N THR A 17 -8.49 -9.55 -5.63
CA THR A 17 -9.92 -9.35 -5.90
C THR A 17 -10.21 -8.25 -6.92
N GLY A 18 -9.22 -7.42 -7.27
CA GLY A 18 -9.39 -6.24 -8.13
C GLY A 18 -10.23 -5.13 -7.49
N ARG A 19 -10.62 -5.26 -6.22
CA ARG A 19 -11.48 -4.29 -5.53
C ARG A 19 -10.63 -3.20 -4.90
N THR A 20 -11.00 -1.95 -5.17
CA THR A 20 -10.45 -0.78 -4.46
C THR A 20 -11.32 -0.47 -3.25
N PRO A 21 -10.78 -0.48 -2.02
CA PRO A 21 -11.54 -0.13 -0.83
C PRO A 21 -11.91 1.35 -0.84
N THR A 22 -13.09 1.67 -0.32
CA THR A 22 -13.55 3.05 -0.12
C THR A 22 -12.91 3.68 1.12
N GLU A 23 -12.90 5.02 1.16
CA GLU A 23 -12.43 5.75 2.34
C GLU A 23 -13.19 5.35 3.63
N SER A 24 -14.51 5.19 3.55
CA SER A 24 -15.31 4.80 4.70
C SER A 24 -14.98 3.39 5.20
N GLU A 25 -14.69 2.46 4.30
CA GLU A 25 -14.25 1.11 4.68
C GLU A 25 -12.88 1.17 5.35
N ARG A 26 -11.94 1.96 4.83
CA ARG A 26 -10.62 2.13 5.44
C ARG A 26 -10.68 2.73 6.83
N ILE A 27 -11.51 3.75 7.04
CA ILE A 27 -11.71 4.37 8.35
C ILE A 27 -12.26 3.33 9.34
N ARG A 28 -13.28 2.56 8.95
CA ARG A 28 -13.83 1.48 9.80
C ARG A 28 -12.79 0.43 10.13
N ASN A 29 -12.06 -0.08 9.14
CA ASN A 29 -11.01 -1.08 9.35
C ASN A 29 -9.91 -0.55 10.27
N THR A 30 -9.53 0.72 10.15
CA THR A 30 -8.54 1.35 11.04
C THR A 30 -9.03 1.38 12.49
N VAL A 31 -10.31 1.69 12.71
CA VAL A 31 -10.93 1.66 14.04
C VAL A 31 -10.95 0.24 14.59
N GLU A 32 -11.31 -0.77 13.78
CA GLU A 32 -11.30 -2.17 14.21
C GLU A 32 -9.90 -2.64 14.64
N ILE A 33 -8.86 -2.24 13.91
CA ILE A 33 -7.47 -2.56 14.27
C ILE A 33 -7.08 -1.86 15.59
N ALA A 34 -7.47 -0.60 15.77
CA ALA A 34 -7.20 0.15 17.00
C ALA A 34 -7.86 -0.51 18.22
N LEU A 35 -9.13 -0.91 18.08
CA LEU A 35 -9.86 -1.64 19.13
C LEU A 35 -9.18 -2.97 19.45
N LYS A 36 -8.68 -3.69 18.43
CA LYS A 36 -7.97 -4.95 18.67
C LYS A 36 -6.63 -4.72 19.37
N ALA A 37 -5.92 -3.65 19.03
CA ALA A 37 -4.67 -3.27 19.67
C ALA A 37 -4.88 -2.99 21.16
N GLU A 38 -5.96 -2.28 21.50
CA GLU A 38 -6.38 -2.04 22.89
C GLU A 38 -6.73 -3.36 23.61
N GLU A 39 -7.51 -4.24 22.97
CA GLU A 39 -7.95 -5.52 23.56
C GLU A 39 -6.78 -6.42 23.98
N ILE A 40 -5.69 -6.43 23.19
CA ILE A 40 -4.51 -7.26 23.47
C ILE A 40 -3.46 -6.55 24.33
N GLY A 41 -3.75 -5.34 24.81
CA GLY A 41 -2.88 -4.59 25.72
C GLY A 41 -1.69 -3.90 25.04
N LEU A 42 -1.81 -3.50 23.77
CA LEU A 42 -0.82 -2.63 23.15
C LEU A 42 -0.95 -1.21 23.70
N ASP A 43 0.19 -0.59 23.97
CA ASP A 43 0.26 0.72 24.58
C ASP A 43 0.16 1.87 23.55
N VAL A 44 0.42 1.60 22.26
CA VAL A 44 0.41 2.60 21.19
C VAL A 44 -0.22 2.04 19.91
N PHE A 45 -1.12 2.82 19.33
CA PHE A 45 -1.62 2.63 17.96
C PHE A 45 -1.39 3.91 17.15
N ALA A 46 -0.80 3.77 15.96
CA ALA A 46 -0.56 4.87 15.05
C ALA A 46 -0.99 4.51 13.62
N THR A 47 -1.57 5.47 12.91
CA THR A 47 -1.95 5.33 11.50
C THR A 47 -1.52 6.56 10.70
N PHE A 48 -1.01 6.34 9.49
CA PHE A 48 -0.73 7.40 8.53
C PHE A 48 -1.70 7.30 7.36
N LEU A 49 -2.25 8.44 6.94
CA LEU A 49 -3.06 8.57 5.73
C LEU A 49 -2.28 9.41 4.73
N THR A 50 -1.97 8.83 3.57
CA THR A 50 -1.48 9.60 2.43
C THR A 50 -2.68 10.16 1.70
N VAL A 51 -2.84 11.48 1.72
CA VAL A 51 -3.74 12.15 0.78
C VAL A 51 -2.94 12.33 -0.50
N ALA A 52 -3.09 11.42 -1.45
CA ALA A 52 -2.48 11.60 -2.76
C ALA A 52 -3.12 12.85 -3.42
N HIS A 53 -2.38 13.95 -3.45
CA HIS A 53 -2.64 14.98 -4.46
C HIS A 53 -2.26 14.36 -5.80
N ALA A 54 -3.26 13.84 -6.50
CA ALA A 54 -3.13 13.41 -7.88
C ALA A 54 -2.87 14.64 -8.75
N GLU A 55 -1.62 15.11 -8.80
CA GLU A 55 -1.13 15.88 -9.93
C GLU A 55 -1.11 14.94 -11.13
N SER A 56 -1.90 15.27 -12.14
CA SER A 56 -2.10 14.56 -13.40
C SER A 56 -0.84 14.54 -14.29
N ARG A 57 0.26 13.95 -13.83
CA ARG A 57 1.40 13.65 -14.71
C ARG A 57 1.21 12.27 -15.34
N GLY A 58 1.03 12.29 -16.66
CA GLY A 58 0.57 11.17 -17.47
C GLY A 58 1.49 9.94 -17.50
N HIS A 59 0.82 8.79 -17.61
CA HIS A 59 1.11 7.64 -18.47
C HIS A 59 2.58 7.20 -18.65
N ALA A 60 2.93 6.07 -18.04
CA ALA A 60 3.57 4.95 -18.74
C ALA A 60 3.33 3.63 -17.97
N PRO A 61 2.75 2.58 -18.57
CA PRO A 61 2.72 1.24 -17.98
C PRO A 61 4.10 0.59 -18.14
N ALA A 62 4.61 0.03 -17.05
CA ALA A 62 5.85 -0.73 -17.01
C ALA A 62 5.68 -2.08 -17.73
N HIS A 63 5.97 -2.11 -19.03
CA HIS A 63 6.33 -3.34 -19.73
C HIS A 63 7.82 -3.29 -20.09
N ALA A 64 8.68 -3.66 -19.14
CA ALA A 64 10.07 -3.97 -19.42
C ALA A 64 10.17 -5.44 -19.87
N HIS A 65 9.97 -5.67 -21.18
CA HIS A 65 10.43 -6.89 -21.82
C HIS A 65 11.97 -6.84 -21.85
N ALA A 66 12.63 -7.60 -20.99
CA ALA A 66 14.06 -7.86 -21.09
C ALA A 66 14.29 -8.78 -22.31
N GLY A 67 14.47 -8.17 -23.48
CA GLY A 67 15.00 -8.84 -24.66
C GLY A 67 16.52 -8.95 -24.56
N SER A 68 17.02 -10.19 -24.59
CA SER A 68 18.42 -10.52 -24.78
C SER A 68 18.92 -10.03 -26.15
N PRO A 69 20.16 -9.50 -26.26
CA PRO A 69 20.88 -9.55 -27.51
C PRO A 69 22.12 -10.46 -27.34
N GLU A 70 21.95 -11.72 -27.72
CA GLU A 70 23.08 -12.56 -28.14
C GLU A 70 23.42 -12.24 -29.61
N THR A 71 24.72 -11.99 -29.83
CA THR A 71 25.48 -12.30 -31.05
C THR A 71 25.28 -11.42 -32.29
N GLU A 72 26.26 -10.52 -32.55
CA GLU A 72 27.14 -10.52 -33.73
C GLU A 72 27.88 -9.18 -33.88
N ARG A 73 29.17 -9.18 -33.54
CA ARG A 73 30.29 -8.54 -34.27
C ARG A 73 31.53 -8.51 -33.40
N SER A 74 32.45 -9.44 -33.64
CA SER A 74 33.91 -9.20 -33.74
C SER A 74 34.61 -10.57 -33.79
N GLY A 75 35.21 -10.90 -34.92
CA GLY A 75 35.98 -12.14 -35.12
C GLY A 75 35.92 -12.60 -36.56
#